data_AF-A0A9J7L5E3-F1
#
_entry.id   AF-A0A9J7L5E3-F1
#
_cell.length_a   1.000
_cell.length_b   1.000
_cell.length_c   1.000
_cell.angle_alpha   90.00
_cell.angle_beta   90.00
_cell.angle_gamma   90.00
#
_symmetry.space_group_name_H-M   'P 1'
#
loop_
_entity.id
_entity.type
_entity.pdbx_description
1 polymer ?
#
loop_
_entity_poly.entity_id
_entity_poly.type
_entity_poly.pdbx_seq_one_letter_code
_entity_poly.pdbx_strand_id
1 'polypeptide(L)'
;MFVICGPKLSICGFIISIWGIIMMGLLGVFFLIKSPLLLEDIPATKADFEERAKVDAIFQQSAYNCWVVAGVYVFVGLFSYFQMRMNSRQQYVVT
;
A
#
# COMPACT_ATOMS: atom_id res chain seq x y z
N MET A 1 -4.44 26.68 3.20
CA MET A 1 -4.80 25.31 2.79
C MET A 1 -3.74 24.86 1.80
N PHE A 2 -2.79 24.02 2.24
CA PHE A 2 -1.59 23.70 1.45
C PHE A 2 -1.97 22.78 0.27
N VAL A 3 -2.26 23.38 -0.88
CA VAL A 3 -2.30 22.68 -2.16
C VAL A 3 -0.84 22.55 -2.63
N ILE A 4 -0.17 21.48 -2.22
CA ILE A 4 1.26 21.26 -2.54
C ILE A 4 1.42 20.79 -3.99
N CYS A 5 0.37 20.22 -4.58
CA CYS A 5 0.41 19.57 -5.89
C CYS A 5 -0.66 20.13 -6.84
N GLY A 6 -0.26 20.53 -8.05
CA GLY A 6 -1.19 21.01 -9.08
C GLY A 6 -2.20 19.95 -9.56
N PRO A 7 -3.29 20.35 -10.26
CA PRO A 7 -4.40 19.48 -10.66
C PRO A 7 -3.99 18.16 -11.31
N LYS A 8 -2.95 18.19 -12.15
CA LYS A 8 -2.44 17.01 -12.88
C LYS A 8 -1.70 16.03 -11.97
N LEU A 9 -0.96 16.52 -10.97
CA LEU A 9 -0.16 15.68 -10.08
C LEU A 9 -1.04 14.98 -9.02
N SER A 10 -2.11 15.63 -8.57
CA SER A 10 -3.07 15.03 -7.61
C SER A 10 -3.78 13.79 -8.20
N ILE A 11 -4.12 13.82 -9.50
CA ILE A 11 -4.72 12.68 -10.20
C ILE A 11 -3.73 11.52 -10.30
N CYS A 12 -2.47 11.78 -10.66
CA CYS A 12 -1.43 10.75 -10.71
C CYS A 12 -1.21 10.10 -9.34
N GLY A 13 -1.15 10.89 -8.25
CA GLY A 13 -0.99 10.38 -6.88
C GLY A 13 -2.17 9.51 -6.41
N PHE A 14 -3.39 9.83 -6.87
CA PHE A 14 -4.58 9.03 -6.58
C PHE A 14 -4.56 7.67 -7.29
N ILE A 15 -4.18 7.64 -8.58
CA ILE A 15 -4.07 6.39 -9.36
C ILE A 15 -3.00 5.47 -8.76
N ILE A 16 -1.83 6.01 -8.41
CA ILE A 16 -0.75 5.25 -7.78
C ILE A 16 -1.19 4.72 -6.41
N SER A 17 -1.96 5.51 -5.63
CA SER A 17 -2.50 5.03 -4.35
C SER A 17 -3.46 3.86 -4.55
N ILE A 18 -4.40 3.93 -5.49
CA ILE A 18 -5.32 2.81 -5.77
C ILE A 18 -4.55 1.55 -6.16
N TRP A 19 -3.57 1.69 -7.07
CA TRP A 19 -2.75 0.58 -7.51
C TRP A 19 -1.95 -0.04 -6.34
N GLY A 20 -1.35 0.80 -5.49
CA GLY A 20 -0.63 0.38 -4.30
C GLY A 20 -1.50 -0.35 -3.28
N ILE A 21 -2.74 0.10 -3.05
CA ILE A 21 -3.70 -0.55 -2.15
C ILE A 21 -4.03 -1.97 -2.65
N ILE A 22 -4.30 -2.12 -3.95
CA ILE A 22 -4.66 -3.43 -4.53
C ILE A 22 -3.49 -4.40 -4.43
N MET A 23 -2.28 -3.98 -4.82
CA MET A 23 -1.11 -4.86 -4.79
C MET A 23 -0.69 -5.25 -3.37
N MET A 24 -0.62 -4.28 -2.46
CA MET A 24 -0.25 -4.57 -1.06
C MET A 24 -1.36 -5.35 -0.34
N GLY A 25 -2.64 -5.09 -0.63
CA GLY A 25 -3.75 -5.87 -0.08
C GLY A 25 -3.70 -7.34 -0.50
N LEU A 26 -3.45 -7.61 -1.79
CA LEU A 26 -3.32 -8.98 -2.29
C LEU A 26 -2.11 -9.71 -1.68
N LEU A 27 -0.94 -9.06 -1.62
CA LEU A 27 0.25 -9.62 -0.99
C LEU A 27 0.01 -9.94 0.50
N GLY A 28 -0.64 -9.03 1.24
CA GLY A 28 -1.00 -9.25 2.64
C GLY A 28 -1.87 -10.50 2.84
N VAL A 29 -2.88 -10.69 1.99
CA VAL A 29 -3.74 -11.90 2.04
C VAL A 29 -2.93 -13.16 1.70
N PHE A 30 -2.07 -13.12 0.68
CA PHE A 30 -1.23 -14.27 0.33
C PHE A 30 -0.21 -14.64 1.41
N PHE A 31 0.32 -13.67 2.16
CA PHE A 31 1.17 -13.94 3.32
C PHE A 31 0.39 -14.56 4.50
N LEU A 32 -0.89 -14.19 4.71
CA LEU A 32 -1.75 -14.82 5.71
C LEU A 32 -2.05 -16.30 5.38
N ILE A 33 -2.21 -16.62 4.10
CA ILE A 33 -2.47 -17.98 3.62
C ILE A 33 -1.18 -18.83 3.57
N LYS A 34 0.00 -18.24 3.86
CA LYS A 34 1.32 -18.89 3.79
C LYS A 34 1.56 -19.53 2.42
N SER A 35 1.35 -18.76 1.35
CA SER A 35 1.56 -19.24 -0.01
C SER A 35 3.03 -19.64 -0.25
N PRO A 36 3.31 -20.82 -0.82
CA PRO A 36 4.68 -21.26 -1.12
C PRO A 36 5.35 -20.44 -2.22
N LEU A 37 4.58 -19.72 -3.04
CA LEU A 37 5.10 -18.85 -4.10
C LEU A 37 5.86 -17.64 -3.53
N LEU A 38 5.48 -17.18 -2.35
CA LEU A 38 6.03 -15.99 -1.69
C LEU A 38 7.18 -16.30 -0.73
N LEU A 39 7.59 -17.57 -0.69
CA LEU A 39 8.66 -18.07 0.18
C LEU A 39 10.05 -17.60 -0.27
N GLU A 40 10.22 -17.38 -1.58
CA GLU A 40 11.48 -16.92 -2.18
C GLU A 40 11.69 -15.40 -2.04
N ASP A 41 10.60 -14.65 -1.90
CA ASP A 41 10.64 -13.20 -1.66
C ASP A 41 10.84 -12.85 -0.17
N ILE A 42 10.63 -13.79 0.74
CA ILE A 42 10.88 -13.60 2.17
C ILE A 42 12.39 -13.73 2.45
N PRO A 43 12.96 -12.91 3.36
CA PRO A 43 14.34 -13.06 3.81
C PRO A 43 14.47 -14.24 4.78
N ALA A 44 14.12 -15.44 4.35
CA ALA A 44 14.35 -16.68 5.10
C ALA A 44 15.65 -17.32 4.62
N THR A 45 16.58 -17.57 5.53
CA THR A 45 17.81 -18.29 5.22
C THR A 45 17.52 -19.80 5.22
N LYS A 46 18.28 -20.57 4.42
CA LYS A 46 18.12 -22.04 4.31
C LYS A 46 18.20 -22.77 5.67
N ALA A 47 18.84 -22.16 6.67
CA ALA A 47 18.92 -22.65 8.05
C ALA A 47 17.65 -22.38 8.89
N ASP A 48 16.82 -21.38 8.54
CA ASP A 48 15.58 -21.08 9.26
C ASP A 48 14.44 -22.07 8.95
N PHE A 49 14.57 -22.84 7.86
CA PHE A 49 13.58 -23.85 7.47
C PHE A 49 13.58 -25.11 8.34
N GLU A 50 14.60 -25.31 9.18
CA GLU A 50 14.55 -26.37 10.20
C GLU A 50 13.49 -26.08 11.27
N GLU A 51 13.22 -24.80 11.54
CA GLU A 51 12.29 -24.37 12.59
C GLU A 51 11.04 -23.74 11.96
N ARG A 52 10.05 -24.59 11.66
CA ARG A 52 8.76 -24.17 11.06
C ARG A 52 8.09 -22.99 11.80
N ALA A 53 8.28 -22.89 13.11
CA ALA A 53 7.75 -21.80 13.93
C ALA A 53 8.35 -20.43 13.58
N LYS A 54 9.66 -20.36 13.25
CA LYS A 54 10.31 -19.11 12.86
C LYS A 54 9.88 -18.65 11.48
N VAL A 55 9.77 -19.57 10.52
CA VAL A 55 9.27 -19.28 9.17
C VAL A 55 7.85 -18.68 9.26
N ASP A 56 6.98 -19.31 10.06
CA ASP A 56 5.62 -18.81 10.29
C ASP A 56 5.60 -17.40 10.91
N ALA A 57 6.51 -17.10 11.83
CA ALA A 57 6.63 -15.77 12.43
C ALA A 57 7.07 -14.72 11.40
N ILE A 58 8.00 -15.06 10.51
CA ILE A 58 8.46 -14.17 9.43
C ILE A 58 7.32 -13.89 8.43
N PHE A 59 6.52 -14.90 8.07
CA PHE A 59 5.32 -14.71 7.24
C PHE A 59 4.31 -13.75 7.88
N GLN A 60 4.02 -13.94 9.17
CA GLN A 60 3.10 -13.08 9.90
C GLN A 60 3.62 -11.64 9.98
N GLN A 61 4.92 -11.46 10.22
CA GLN A 61 5.52 -10.13 10.30
C GLN A 61 5.50 -9.40 8.95
N SER A 62 5.82 -10.11 7.85
CA SER A 62 5.73 -9.55 6.49
C SER A 62 4.30 -9.22 6.10
N ALA A 63 3.32 -10.07 6.44
CA ALA A 63 1.90 -9.79 6.24
C ALA A 63 1.46 -8.51 6.96
N TYR A 64 1.87 -8.36 8.22
CA TYR A 64 1.53 -7.20 9.03
C TYR A 64 2.09 -5.90 8.44
N ASN A 65 3.37 -5.90 8.05
CA ASN A 65 4.00 -4.75 7.41
C ASN A 65 3.28 -4.35 6.12
N CYS A 66 2.94 -5.34 5.29
CA CYS A 66 2.22 -5.12 4.03
C CYS A 66 0.83 -4.52 4.27
N TRP A 67 0.12 -4.99 5.30
CA TRP A 67 -1.20 -4.47 5.68
C TRP A 67 -1.14 -3.04 6.22
N VAL A 68 -0.12 -2.71 7.03
CA VAL A 68 0.14 -1.35 7.50
C VAL A 68 0.41 -0.40 6.32
N VAL A 69 1.25 -0.83 5.37
CA VAL A 69 1.54 -0.06 4.15
C VAL A 69 0.28 0.15 3.30
N ALA A 70 -0.55 -0.88 3.13
CA ALA A 70 -1.84 -0.75 2.44
C ALA A 70 -2.73 0.30 3.13
N GLY A 71 -2.78 0.30 4.47
CA GLY A 71 -3.47 1.32 5.26
C GLY A 71 -2.94 2.73 4.99
N VAL A 72 -1.62 2.92 4.94
CA VAL A 72 -1.01 4.22 4.61
C VAL A 72 -1.41 4.70 3.21
N TYR A 73 -1.43 3.82 2.21
CA TYR A 73 -1.89 4.18 0.88
C TYR A 73 -3.38 4.56 0.84
N VAL A 74 -4.23 3.93 1.66
CA VAL A 74 -5.63 4.35 1.82
C VAL A 74 -5.71 5.78 2.37
N PHE A 75 -4.94 6.11 3.42
CA PHE A 75 -4.92 7.45 3.99
C PHE A 75 -4.41 8.50 2.98
N VAL A 76 -3.33 8.21 2.27
CA VAL A 76 -2.77 9.11 1.25
C VAL A 76 -3.73 9.28 0.06
N GLY A 77 -4.39 8.21 -0.38
CA GLY A 77 -5.40 8.23 -1.42
C GLY A 77 -6.61 9.09 -1.02
N LEU A 78 -7.09 8.95 0.22
CA LEU A 78 -8.19 9.74 0.75
C LEU A 78 -7.81 11.23 0.86
N PHE A 79 -6.60 11.53 1.34
CA PHE A 79 -6.09 12.90 1.40
C PHE A 79 -5.97 13.52 0.00
N SER A 80 -5.50 12.75 -0.99
CA SER A 80 -5.42 13.16 -2.38
C SER A 80 -6.80 13.40 -3.00
N TYR A 81 -7.78 12.56 -2.66
CA TYR A 81 -9.19 12.74 -3.06
C TYR A 81 -9.80 14.02 -2.50
N PHE A 82 -9.57 14.31 -1.20
CA PHE A 82 -10.03 15.57 -0.59
C PHE A 82 -9.37 16.78 -1.26
N GLN A 83 -8.06 16.73 -1.53
CA GLN A 83 -7.36 17.78 -2.27
C GLN A 83 -7.92 17.95 -3.69
N MET A 84 -8.18 16.87 -4.42
CA MET A 84 -8.76 16.91 -5.75
C MET A 84 -10.16 17.56 -5.74
N ARG A 85 -10.99 17.23 -4.75
CA ARG A 85 -12.31 17.85 -4.57
C ARG A 85 -12.18 19.35 -4.33
N MET A 86 -11.28 19.77 -3.43
CA MET A 86 -11.02 21.18 -3.12
C MET A 86 -10.34 21.96 -4.25
N ASN A 87 -9.60 21.28 -5.12
CA ASN A 87 -8.96 21.91 -6.28
C ASN A 87 -9.91 22.04 -7.48
N SER A 88 -10.75 21.02 -7.73
CA SER A 88 -11.90 21.16 -8.64
C SER A 88 -12.75 22.36 -8.21
N ARG A 89 -12.94 22.46 -6.88
CA ARG A 89 -13.26 23.63 -6.02
C ARG A 89 -12.97 25.08 -6.47
N GLN A 90 -11.82 25.22 -7.12
CA GLN A 90 -11.17 26.51 -7.35
C GLN A 90 -11.07 26.79 -8.85
N GLN A 91 -10.92 25.74 -9.67
CA GLN A 91 -10.84 25.85 -11.13
C GLN A 91 -12.10 26.48 -11.75
N TYR A 92 -13.29 26.19 -11.23
CA TYR A 92 -14.54 26.80 -11.75
C TYR A 92 -14.76 28.25 -11.31
N VAL A 93 -13.95 28.78 -10.38
CA VAL A 93 -14.02 30.19 -9.96
C VAL A 93 -13.13 31.09 -10.85
N VAL A 94 -12.30 30.48 -11.70
CA VAL A 94 -11.35 31.15 -12.59
C VAL A 94 -11.74 31.05 -14.08
N THR A 95 -12.94 30.55 -14.38
CA THR A 95 -13.58 30.59 -15.71
C THR A 95 -14.77 31.53 -15.64
#